data_AF-A0A497E7G8-F1
#
_entry.id   AF-A0A497E7G8-F1
#
_cell.length_a   1.000
_cell.length_b   1.000
_cell.length_c   1.000
_cell.angle_alpha   90.00
_cell.angle_beta   90.00
_cell.angle_gamma   90.00
#
_symmetry.space_group_name_H-M   'P 1'
#
loop_
_entity.id
_entity.type
_entity.pdbx_description
1 polymer ?
#
loop_
_entity_poly.entity_id
_entity_poly.type
_entity_poly.pdbx_seq_one_letter_code
_entity_poly.pdbx_strand_id
1 'polypeptide(L)'
;LTLTQLIYSDSASGNITIQRDLQKVRELDRQALRFDIARDAVAAYMGVMRSDALIRIRQEQVDLTQANLELAQIRRSVGAAGAAEVYRWQAELATARAGLLEALSFHRQSERRLSRLLNEPLTTRWDMHQPDVATALDALGGADDVALLDTPNGYDHLTSSLVDLTLQRAPELAALDAAISAQARVLTVAQRARYAPLVALKADLNQVLAKDDTGGLDLGDIGDLIPEFDDTSWQVGVQAGLPLVTGGANKAQRIKAQEELFALQTDSINAREKLGQRTLAALDAATASWSTISLREQAADASARTQELVRDAYARGAASIIDLLDVQNKALSSELAAVTAVYDFLDDWAEVQRAVAGFPQTESLDPVYRQLMPLPDGRGLDQP
;
A
#
# COMPACT_ATOMS: atom_id res chain seq x y z
N LEU A 1 8.91 0.11 51.39
CA LEU A 1 9.36 -0.58 50.17
C LEU A 1 8.49 -1.81 49.95
N THR A 2 7.99 -2.02 48.73
CA THR A 2 7.17 -3.20 48.38
C THR A 2 7.76 -3.86 47.14
N LEU A 3 7.94 -5.18 47.20
CA LEU A 3 8.33 -6.05 46.09
C LEU A 3 7.18 -7.03 45.83
N THR A 4 6.76 -7.13 44.58
CA THR A 4 5.78 -8.13 44.14
C THR A 4 6.35 -8.88 42.95
N GLN A 5 6.50 -10.19 43.08
CA GLN A 5 6.98 -11.07 42.02
C GLN A 5 5.87 -12.08 41.67
N LEU A 6 5.47 -12.10 40.41
CA LEU A 6 4.52 -13.10 39.93
C LEU A 6 5.25 -14.45 39.78
N ILE A 7 4.78 -15.47 40.49
CA ILE A 7 5.37 -16.82 40.43
C ILE A 7 4.65 -17.66 39.39
N TYR A 8 3.31 -17.62 39.40
CA TYR A 8 2.50 -18.34 38.43
C TYR A 8 1.23 -17.57 38.09
N SER A 9 1.00 -17.43 36.79
CA SER A 9 -0.26 -16.93 36.23
C SER A 9 -0.41 -17.43 34.81
N ASP A 10 -1.44 -18.22 34.55
CA ASP A 10 -1.78 -18.64 33.19
C ASP A 10 -2.19 -17.44 32.33
N SER A 11 -2.81 -16.41 32.92
CA SER A 11 -3.17 -15.18 32.19
C SER A 11 -1.94 -14.34 31.84
N ALA A 12 -0.95 -14.21 32.72
CA ALA A 12 0.26 -13.43 32.42
C ALA A 12 1.16 -14.13 31.41
N SER A 13 1.42 -15.44 31.60
CA SER A 13 2.20 -16.23 30.64
C SER A 13 1.49 -16.36 29.29
N GLY A 14 0.15 -16.52 29.31
CA GLY A 14 -0.69 -16.48 28.12
C GLY A 14 -0.60 -15.15 27.39
N ASN A 15 -0.66 -14.03 28.13
CA ASN A 15 -0.56 -12.70 27.54
C ASN A 15 0.78 -12.49 26.82
N ILE A 16 1.90 -13.02 27.32
CA ILE A 16 3.19 -12.93 26.61
C ILE A 16 3.11 -13.61 25.24
N THR A 17 2.51 -14.81 25.15
CA THR A 17 2.33 -15.49 23.86
C THR A 17 1.37 -14.71 22.94
N ILE A 18 0.24 -14.22 23.48
CA ILE A 18 -0.73 -13.41 22.74
C ILE A 18 -0.06 -12.17 22.16
N GLN A 19 0.71 -11.43 22.96
CA GLN A 19 1.41 -10.23 22.51
C GLN A 19 2.50 -10.54 21.48
N ARG A 20 3.14 -11.72 21.56
CA ARG A 20 4.10 -12.16 20.53
C ARG A 20 3.42 -12.41 19.18
N ASP A 21 2.29 -13.09 19.18
CA ASP A 21 1.53 -13.34 17.96
C ASP A 21 0.97 -12.03 17.38
N LEU A 22 0.45 -11.13 18.22
CA LEU A 22 0.01 -9.79 17.82
C LEU A 22 1.16 -8.91 17.31
N GLN A 23 2.37 -9.09 17.83
CA GLN A 23 3.56 -8.41 17.30
C GLN A 23 3.88 -8.93 15.88
N LYS A 24 3.77 -10.24 15.64
CA LYS A 24 3.91 -10.82 14.30
C LYS A 24 2.86 -10.28 13.32
N VAL A 25 1.62 -10.08 13.76
CA VAL A 25 0.56 -9.41 12.95
C VAL A 25 1.05 -8.03 12.49
N ARG A 26 1.55 -7.19 13.41
CA ARG A 26 2.04 -5.84 13.08
C ARG A 26 3.19 -5.85 12.07
N GLU A 27 4.09 -6.83 12.17
CA GLU A 27 5.21 -6.98 11.24
C GLU A 27 4.74 -7.34 9.83
N LEU A 28 3.74 -8.22 9.73
CA LEU A 28 3.14 -8.64 8.47
C LEU A 28 2.26 -7.55 7.86
N ASP A 29 1.48 -6.82 8.67
CA ASP A 29 0.73 -5.64 8.22
C ASP A 29 1.67 -4.56 7.65
N ARG A 30 2.83 -4.36 8.30
CA ARG A 30 3.88 -3.48 7.77
C ARG A 30 4.42 -3.98 6.43
N GLN A 31 4.58 -5.29 6.26
CA GLN A 31 5.03 -5.87 4.99
C GLN A 31 3.98 -5.68 3.88
N ALA A 32 2.70 -5.91 4.17
CA ALA A 32 1.60 -5.64 3.24
C ALA A 32 1.59 -4.17 2.80
N LEU A 33 1.71 -3.24 3.76
CA LEU A 33 1.79 -1.81 3.49
C LEU A 33 3.00 -1.45 2.62
N ARG A 34 4.16 -2.10 2.81
CA ARG A 34 5.33 -1.88 1.94
C ARG A 34 5.04 -2.26 0.49
N PHE A 35 4.33 -3.36 0.26
CA PHE A 35 3.93 -3.74 -1.09
C PHE A 35 2.90 -2.78 -1.69
N ASP A 36 1.94 -2.29 -0.90
CA ASP A 36 0.99 -1.27 -1.35
C ASP A 36 1.69 0.03 -1.77
N ILE A 37 2.66 0.49 -0.96
CA ILE A 37 3.48 1.67 -1.28
C ILE A 37 4.31 1.43 -2.54
N ALA A 38 4.89 0.23 -2.72
CA ALA A 38 5.63 -0.11 -3.93
C ALA A 38 4.74 -0.03 -5.19
N ARG A 39 3.54 -0.63 -5.15
CA ARG A 39 2.57 -0.55 -6.25
C ARG A 39 2.13 0.89 -6.51
N ASP A 40 1.85 1.66 -5.47
CA ASP A 40 1.50 3.08 -5.59
C ASP A 40 2.64 3.91 -6.19
N ALA A 41 3.90 3.54 -5.93
CA ALA A 41 5.08 4.19 -6.48
C ALA A 41 5.23 3.93 -7.97
N VAL A 42 5.01 2.69 -8.40
CA VAL A 42 4.95 2.34 -9.82
C VAL A 42 3.84 3.14 -10.51
N ALA A 43 2.63 3.14 -9.96
CA ALA A 43 1.50 3.88 -10.54
C ALA A 43 1.76 5.40 -10.61
N ALA A 44 2.43 5.98 -9.60
CA ALA A 44 2.81 7.39 -9.63
C ALA A 44 3.88 7.66 -10.71
N TYR A 45 4.86 6.77 -10.86
CA TYR A 45 5.91 6.86 -11.88
C TYR A 45 5.33 6.76 -13.30
N MET A 46 4.50 5.74 -13.56
CA MET A 46 3.82 5.58 -14.85
C MET A 46 2.89 6.76 -15.15
N GLY A 47 2.28 7.35 -14.14
CA GLY A 47 1.49 8.58 -14.28
C GLY A 47 2.30 9.80 -14.76
N VAL A 48 3.56 9.93 -14.34
CA VAL A 48 4.47 10.98 -14.86
C VAL A 48 4.83 10.68 -16.31
N MET A 49 5.28 9.46 -16.61
CA MET A 49 5.65 9.03 -17.97
C MET A 49 4.53 9.18 -18.99
N ARG A 50 3.31 8.82 -18.61
CA ARG A 50 2.11 9.00 -19.42
C ARG A 50 1.81 10.47 -19.70
N SER A 51 2.01 11.32 -18.70
CA SER A 51 1.78 12.77 -18.85
C SER A 51 2.85 13.45 -19.70
N ASP A 52 4.10 12.98 -19.68
CA ASP A 52 5.17 13.44 -20.58
C ASP A 52 4.86 13.09 -22.04
N ALA A 53 4.47 11.84 -22.27
CA ALA A 53 4.00 11.40 -23.58
C ALA A 53 2.82 12.25 -24.09
N LEU A 54 1.86 12.56 -23.21
CA LEU A 54 0.72 13.42 -23.55
C LEU A 54 1.17 14.84 -23.93
N ILE A 55 2.13 15.43 -23.21
CA ILE A 55 2.67 16.75 -23.56
C ILE A 55 3.28 16.72 -24.96
N ARG A 56 4.11 15.72 -25.26
CA ARG A 56 4.75 15.56 -26.57
C ARG A 56 3.71 15.52 -27.70
N ILE A 57 2.72 14.63 -27.59
CA ILE A 57 1.67 14.47 -28.60
C ILE A 57 0.83 15.75 -28.75
N ARG A 58 0.49 16.43 -27.64
CA ARG A 58 -0.25 17.69 -27.70
C ARG A 58 0.55 18.83 -28.33
N GLN A 59 1.86 18.85 -28.13
CA GLN A 59 2.74 19.82 -28.78
C GLN A 59 2.79 19.56 -30.29
N GLU A 60 2.96 18.32 -30.72
CA GLU A 60 2.93 17.94 -32.14
C GLU A 60 1.60 18.29 -32.80
N GLN A 61 0.48 18.12 -32.08
CA GLN A 61 -0.83 18.57 -32.55
C GLN A 61 -0.88 20.09 -32.77
N VAL A 62 -0.36 20.90 -31.83
CA VAL A 62 -0.30 22.36 -31.98
C VAL A 62 0.50 22.75 -33.22
N ASP A 63 1.66 22.14 -33.41
CA ASP A 63 2.56 22.42 -34.53
C ASP A 63 1.91 22.02 -35.87
N LEU A 64 1.26 20.87 -35.93
CA LEU A 64 0.53 20.41 -37.09
C LEU A 64 -0.65 21.34 -37.44
N THR A 65 -1.46 21.72 -36.45
CA THR A 65 -2.59 22.63 -36.64
C THR A 65 -2.12 24.02 -37.08
N GLN A 66 -0.98 24.49 -36.58
CA GLN A 66 -0.37 25.74 -37.02
C GLN A 66 0.06 25.66 -38.50
N ALA A 67 0.72 24.58 -38.92
CA ALA A 67 1.10 24.38 -40.32
C ALA A 67 -0.14 24.34 -41.25
N ASN A 68 -1.24 23.74 -40.82
CA ASN A 68 -2.48 23.72 -41.61
C ASN A 68 -3.16 25.09 -41.68
N LEU A 69 -3.08 25.89 -40.62
CA LEU A 69 -3.53 27.29 -40.64
C LEU A 69 -2.74 28.12 -41.65
N GLU A 70 -1.42 27.97 -41.68
CA GLU A 70 -0.55 28.65 -42.66
C GLU A 70 -0.93 28.24 -44.09
N LEU A 71 -1.13 26.94 -44.34
CA LEU A 71 -1.60 26.44 -45.63
C LEU A 71 -2.96 27.03 -46.02
N ALA A 72 -3.92 27.12 -45.10
CA ALA A 72 -5.23 27.71 -45.37
C ALA A 72 -5.14 29.21 -45.69
N GLN A 73 -4.23 29.94 -45.05
CA GLN A 73 -3.96 31.36 -45.37
C GLN A 73 -3.38 31.51 -46.77
N ILE A 74 -2.42 30.66 -47.16
CA ILE A 74 -1.87 30.63 -48.52
C ILE A 74 -2.98 30.33 -49.53
N ARG A 75 -3.77 29.28 -49.31
CA ARG A 75 -4.90 28.92 -50.19
C ARG A 75 -5.91 30.05 -50.34
N ARG A 76 -6.20 30.80 -49.27
CA ARG A 76 -7.05 31.99 -49.33
C ARG A 76 -6.42 33.11 -50.17
N SER A 77 -5.11 33.34 -50.04
CA SER A 77 -4.40 34.38 -50.80
C SER A 77 -4.44 34.16 -52.31
N VAL A 78 -4.49 32.89 -52.75
CA VAL A 78 -4.58 32.49 -54.16
C VAL A 78 -6.02 32.21 -54.62
N GLY A 79 -7.02 32.47 -53.76
CA GLY A 79 -8.45 32.29 -54.06
C GLY A 79 -8.95 30.85 -54.06
N ALA A 80 -8.14 29.88 -53.63
CA ALA A 80 -8.48 28.45 -53.56
C ALA A 80 -9.22 28.03 -52.27
N ALA A 81 -9.40 28.96 -51.32
CA ALA A 81 -10.11 28.74 -50.05
C ALA A 81 -10.82 30.02 -49.57
N GLY A 82 -11.88 29.85 -48.78
CA GLY A 82 -12.65 30.96 -48.20
C GLY A 82 -12.13 31.43 -46.85
N ALA A 83 -12.56 32.62 -46.39
CA ALA A 83 -12.20 33.14 -45.07
C ALA A 83 -12.65 32.25 -43.91
N ALA A 84 -13.76 31.53 -44.07
CA ALA A 84 -14.29 30.59 -43.07
C ALA A 84 -13.31 29.46 -42.75
N GLU A 85 -12.51 29.01 -43.72
CA GLU A 85 -11.51 27.95 -43.52
C GLU A 85 -10.37 28.41 -42.61
N VAL A 86 -9.89 29.64 -42.82
CA VAL A 86 -8.87 30.27 -41.96
C VAL A 86 -9.39 30.41 -40.53
N TYR A 87 -10.63 30.89 -40.36
CA TYR A 87 -11.21 31.04 -39.02
C TYR A 87 -11.42 29.68 -38.33
N ARG A 88 -11.75 28.62 -39.07
CA ARG A 88 -11.85 27.27 -38.51
C ARG A 88 -10.50 26.79 -38.00
N TRP A 89 -9.42 26.93 -38.77
CA TRP A 89 -8.08 26.57 -38.30
C TRP A 89 -7.59 27.43 -37.14
N GLN A 90 -7.97 28.71 -37.07
CA GLN A 90 -7.67 29.55 -35.91
C GLN A 90 -8.36 29.03 -34.64
N ALA A 91 -9.62 28.61 -34.75
CA ALA A 91 -10.35 27.99 -33.64
C ALA A 91 -9.69 26.67 -33.21
N GLU A 92 -9.33 25.80 -34.15
CA GLU A 92 -8.65 24.54 -33.87
C GLU A 92 -7.29 24.75 -33.22
N LEU A 93 -6.50 25.75 -33.66
CA LEU A 93 -5.22 26.07 -33.04
C LEU A 93 -5.40 26.56 -31.60
N ALA A 94 -6.45 27.35 -31.32
CA ALA A 94 -6.77 27.76 -29.97
C ALA A 94 -7.14 26.57 -29.08
N THR A 95 -7.94 25.62 -29.58
CA THR A 95 -8.30 24.37 -28.89
C THR A 95 -7.07 23.50 -28.63
N ALA A 96 -6.19 23.32 -29.62
CA ALA A 96 -4.96 22.53 -29.47
C ALA A 96 -4.04 23.14 -28.39
N ARG A 97 -3.87 24.47 -28.39
CA ARG A 97 -3.07 25.18 -27.37
C ARG A 97 -3.67 25.04 -25.97
N ALA A 98 -4.99 25.11 -25.85
CA ALA A 98 -5.66 24.86 -24.58
C ALA A 98 -5.39 23.43 -24.08
N GLY A 99 -5.50 22.43 -24.95
CA GLY A 99 -5.19 21.03 -24.61
C GLY A 99 -3.74 20.80 -24.19
N LEU A 100 -2.77 21.51 -24.78
CA LEU A 100 -1.37 21.48 -24.33
C LEU A 100 -1.20 22.07 -22.93
N LEU A 101 -1.85 23.19 -22.63
CA LEU A 101 -1.80 23.80 -21.29
C LEU A 101 -2.42 22.88 -20.23
N GLU A 102 -3.49 22.18 -20.57
CA GLU A 102 -4.10 21.15 -19.71
C GLU A 102 -3.14 19.98 -19.47
N ALA A 103 -2.48 19.46 -20.52
CA ALA A 103 -1.48 18.40 -20.40
C ALA A 103 -0.30 18.81 -19.49
N LEU A 104 0.20 20.04 -19.63
CA LEU A 104 1.24 20.60 -18.77
C LEU A 104 0.78 20.72 -17.30
N SER A 105 -0.49 21.07 -17.08
CA SER A 105 -1.07 21.11 -15.74
C SER A 105 -1.18 19.71 -15.13
N PHE A 106 -1.64 18.73 -15.91
CA PHE A 106 -1.76 17.34 -15.50
C PHE A 106 -0.39 16.73 -15.15
N HIS A 107 0.63 16.97 -15.96
CA HIS A 107 1.99 16.53 -15.69
C HIS A 107 2.53 17.05 -14.35
N ARG A 108 2.37 18.35 -14.06
CA ARG A 108 2.75 18.91 -12.75
C ARG A 108 1.99 18.27 -11.58
N GLN A 109 0.75 17.81 -11.79
CA GLN A 109 0.00 17.09 -10.76
C GLN A 109 0.55 15.67 -10.56
N SER A 110 0.90 14.97 -11.64
CA SER A 110 1.57 13.67 -11.59
C SER A 110 2.91 13.76 -10.86
N GLU A 111 3.75 14.75 -11.18
CA GLU A 111 5.04 14.98 -10.49
C GLU A 111 4.82 15.21 -8.98
N ARG A 112 3.85 16.05 -8.60
CA ARG A 112 3.54 16.31 -7.18
C ARG A 112 3.05 15.05 -6.46
N ARG A 113 2.25 14.22 -7.12
CA ARG A 113 1.79 12.94 -6.56
C ARG A 113 2.98 12.05 -6.26
N LEU A 114 3.93 11.96 -7.18
CA LEU A 114 5.14 11.19 -6.99
C LEU A 114 6.04 11.79 -5.90
N SER A 115 6.30 13.10 -5.92
CA SER A 115 7.10 13.76 -4.89
C SER A 115 6.53 13.53 -3.49
N ARG A 116 5.20 13.61 -3.33
CA ARG A 116 4.54 13.32 -2.04
C ARG A 116 4.80 11.88 -1.58
N LEU A 117 4.80 10.91 -2.50
CA LEU A 117 4.99 9.50 -2.18
C LEU A 117 6.45 9.17 -1.84
N LEU A 118 7.40 9.78 -2.56
CA LEU A 118 8.83 9.66 -2.30
C LEU A 118 9.33 10.57 -1.17
N ASN A 119 8.42 11.33 -0.55
CA ASN A 119 8.74 12.31 0.50
C ASN A 119 9.76 13.39 0.04
N GLU A 120 9.64 13.81 -1.21
CA GLU A 120 10.41 14.90 -1.80
C GLU A 120 9.58 16.21 -1.84
N PRO A 121 10.23 17.39 -1.93
CA PRO A 121 9.52 18.66 -2.09
C PRO A 121 8.51 18.62 -3.26
N LEU A 122 7.31 19.19 -3.05
CA LEU A 122 6.26 19.24 -4.10
C LEU A 122 6.63 20.11 -5.31
N THR A 123 7.74 20.86 -5.22
CA THR A 123 8.29 21.69 -6.29
C THR A 123 9.45 21.00 -7.04
N THR A 124 9.85 19.79 -6.63
CA THR A 124 10.84 18.99 -7.34
C THR A 124 10.36 18.73 -8.76
N ARG A 125 11.25 18.96 -9.72
CA ARG A 125 11.06 18.59 -11.12
C ARG A 125 11.80 17.30 -11.36
N TRP A 126 11.14 16.34 -11.99
CA TRP A 126 11.71 15.04 -12.26
C TRP A 126 12.22 14.99 -13.70
N ASP A 127 13.50 14.65 -13.88
CA ASP A 127 14.06 14.35 -15.19
C ASP A 127 14.14 12.83 -15.34
N MET A 128 13.04 12.26 -15.83
CA MET A 128 12.85 10.82 -15.90
C MET A 128 13.14 10.31 -17.31
N HIS A 129 13.84 9.19 -17.36
CA HIS A 129 14.10 8.48 -18.60
C HIS A 129 13.04 7.38 -18.76
N GLN A 130 12.37 7.35 -19.91
CA GLN A 130 11.44 6.28 -20.23
C GLN A 130 12.23 4.95 -20.27
N PRO A 131 11.95 3.99 -19.37
CA PRO A 131 12.59 2.69 -19.42
C PRO A 131 12.04 1.91 -20.62
N ASP A 132 12.87 1.05 -21.21
CA ASP A 132 12.34 0.02 -22.09
C ASP A 132 11.48 -0.99 -21.30
N VAL A 133 10.61 -1.70 -22.02
CA VAL A 133 9.65 -2.62 -21.39
C VAL A 133 10.36 -3.74 -20.64
N ALA A 134 11.47 -4.27 -21.17
CA ALA A 134 12.23 -5.35 -20.55
C ALA A 134 12.82 -4.92 -19.20
N THR A 135 13.48 -3.76 -19.16
CA THR A 135 14.07 -3.16 -17.95
C THR A 135 12.98 -2.85 -16.92
N ALA A 136 11.81 -2.37 -17.37
CA ALA A 136 10.69 -2.13 -16.47
C ALA A 136 10.15 -3.44 -15.87
N LEU A 137 10.01 -4.49 -16.68
CA LEU A 137 9.56 -5.80 -16.21
C LEU A 137 10.55 -6.46 -15.25
N ASP A 138 11.85 -6.36 -15.53
CA ASP A 138 12.91 -6.85 -14.65
C ASP A 138 12.87 -6.14 -13.28
N ALA A 139 12.62 -4.82 -13.28
CA ALA A 139 12.50 -4.04 -12.05
C ALA A 139 11.23 -4.37 -11.25
N LEU A 140 10.12 -4.67 -11.93
CA LEU A 140 8.85 -5.07 -11.29
C LEU A 140 8.89 -6.52 -10.78
N GLY A 141 9.68 -7.38 -11.42
CA GLY A 141 9.71 -8.82 -11.19
C GLY A 141 8.77 -9.58 -12.12
N GLY A 142 9.00 -10.90 -12.25
CA GLY A 142 8.15 -11.79 -13.04
C GLY A 142 8.25 -11.60 -14.56
N ALA A 143 9.37 -11.09 -15.08
CA ALA A 143 9.57 -10.97 -16.54
C ALA A 143 9.38 -12.31 -17.27
N ASP A 144 9.80 -13.43 -16.67
CA ASP A 144 9.57 -14.78 -17.19
C ASP A 144 8.08 -15.14 -17.26
N ASP A 145 7.28 -14.67 -16.30
CA ASP A 145 5.84 -14.92 -16.26
C ASP A 145 5.12 -14.15 -17.38
N VAL A 146 5.57 -12.94 -17.71
CA VAL A 146 5.03 -12.17 -18.85
C VAL A 146 5.26 -12.90 -20.17
N ALA A 147 6.42 -13.53 -20.35
CA ALA A 147 6.71 -14.29 -21.57
C ALA A 147 5.74 -15.46 -21.80
N LEU A 148 5.12 -15.98 -20.72
CA LEU A 148 4.10 -17.02 -20.83
C LEU A 148 2.77 -16.48 -21.39
N LEU A 149 2.48 -15.17 -21.30
CA LEU A 149 1.24 -14.58 -21.84
C LEU A 149 1.11 -14.76 -23.36
N ASP A 150 2.23 -14.87 -24.09
CA ASP A 150 2.25 -15.13 -25.53
C ASP A 150 2.08 -16.62 -25.90
N THR A 151 2.05 -17.51 -24.90
CA THR A 151 1.98 -18.96 -25.14
C THR A 151 0.54 -19.49 -25.06
N PRO A 152 0.14 -20.47 -25.91
CA PRO A 152 -1.25 -20.95 -25.97
C PRO A 152 -1.85 -21.48 -24.65
N ASN A 153 -1.02 -21.97 -23.73
CA ASN A 153 -1.45 -22.50 -22.43
C ASN A 153 -0.89 -21.67 -21.24
N GLY A 154 -0.16 -20.59 -21.50
CA GLY A 154 0.53 -19.85 -20.44
C GLY A 154 -0.45 -19.20 -19.47
N TYR A 155 -1.59 -18.71 -19.96
CA TYR A 155 -2.64 -18.14 -19.12
C TYR A 155 -3.16 -19.13 -18.06
N ASP A 156 -3.48 -20.39 -18.44
CA ASP A 156 -3.97 -21.40 -17.49
C ASP A 156 -2.88 -21.81 -16.48
N HIS A 157 -1.63 -21.89 -16.94
CA HIS A 157 -0.49 -22.16 -16.06
C HIS A 157 -0.27 -21.02 -15.05
N LEU A 158 -0.33 -19.76 -15.50
CA LEU A 158 -0.21 -18.59 -14.63
C LEU A 158 -1.37 -18.50 -13.65
N THR A 159 -2.60 -18.76 -14.10
CA THR A 159 -3.81 -18.75 -13.26
C THR A 159 -3.63 -19.63 -12.03
N SER A 160 -3.23 -20.89 -12.23
CA SER A 160 -3.02 -21.84 -11.13
C SER A 160 -1.79 -21.49 -10.29
N SER A 161 -0.66 -21.21 -10.95
CA SER A 161 0.63 -20.91 -10.29
C SER A 161 0.56 -19.65 -9.43
N LEU A 162 0.02 -18.54 -9.95
CA LEU A 162 -0.02 -17.26 -9.25
C LEU A 162 -1.02 -17.27 -8.09
N VAL A 163 -2.18 -17.95 -8.23
CA VAL A 163 -3.12 -18.11 -7.10
C VAL A 163 -2.48 -18.92 -5.97
N ASP A 164 -1.83 -20.04 -6.29
CA ASP A 164 -1.13 -20.85 -5.29
C ASP A 164 0.00 -20.06 -4.62
N LEU A 165 0.74 -19.27 -5.41
CA LEU A 165 1.80 -18.40 -4.90
C LEU A 165 1.25 -17.31 -3.96
N THR A 166 0.16 -16.64 -4.34
CA THR A 166 -0.53 -15.65 -3.50
C THR A 166 -0.95 -16.27 -2.17
N LEU A 167 -1.61 -17.43 -2.19
CA LEU A 167 -2.10 -18.07 -0.96
C LEU A 167 -0.96 -18.52 -0.03
N GLN A 168 0.23 -18.76 -0.56
CA GLN A 168 1.41 -19.12 0.22
C GLN A 168 2.18 -17.90 0.75
N ARG A 169 2.22 -16.79 0.00
CA ARG A 169 3.08 -15.63 0.30
C ARG A 169 2.36 -14.40 0.83
N ALA A 170 1.04 -14.33 0.73
CA ALA A 170 0.28 -13.13 1.12
C ALA A 170 0.50 -12.79 2.61
N PRO A 171 1.12 -11.64 2.94
CA PRO A 171 1.33 -11.23 4.33
C PRO A 171 0.00 -11.03 5.08
N GLU A 172 -1.07 -10.65 4.38
CA GLU A 172 -2.40 -10.46 4.95
C GLU A 172 -3.00 -11.78 5.48
N LEU A 173 -2.78 -12.90 4.79
CA LEU A 173 -3.20 -14.22 5.27
C LEU A 173 -2.35 -14.68 6.45
N ALA A 174 -1.03 -14.49 6.36
CA ALA A 174 -0.14 -14.83 7.47
C ALA A 174 -0.46 -14.01 8.73
N ALA A 175 -0.89 -12.75 8.58
CA ALA A 175 -1.34 -11.89 9.67
C ALA A 175 -2.63 -12.42 10.29
N LEU A 176 -3.61 -12.84 9.47
CA LEU A 176 -4.83 -13.48 9.98
C LEU A 176 -4.55 -14.80 10.71
N ASP A 177 -3.65 -15.64 10.20
CA ASP A 177 -3.28 -16.90 10.85
C ASP A 177 -2.58 -16.64 12.21
N ALA A 178 -1.75 -15.60 12.31
CA ALA A 178 -1.17 -15.15 13.58
C ALA A 178 -2.25 -14.61 14.54
N ALA A 179 -3.22 -13.84 14.04
CA ALA A 179 -4.34 -13.34 14.84
C ALA A 179 -5.24 -14.49 15.36
N ILE A 180 -5.51 -15.50 14.53
CA ILE A 180 -6.21 -16.73 14.94
C ILE A 180 -5.45 -17.45 16.05
N SER A 181 -4.13 -17.56 15.93
CA SER A 181 -3.26 -18.17 16.95
C SER A 181 -3.32 -17.41 18.28
N ALA A 182 -3.26 -16.09 18.22
CA ALA A 182 -3.42 -15.21 19.39
C ALA A 182 -4.79 -15.43 20.06
N GLN A 183 -5.88 -15.43 19.28
CA GLN A 183 -7.23 -15.59 19.79
C GLN A 183 -7.50 -17.00 20.33
N ALA A 184 -6.91 -18.04 19.72
CA ALA A 184 -6.95 -19.40 20.25
C ALA A 184 -6.24 -19.47 21.63
N ARG A 185 -5.18 -18.70 21.83
CA ARG A 185 -4.52 -18.57 23.14
C ARG A 185 -5.40 -17.84 24.14
N VAL A 186 -6.11 -16.77 23.74
CA VAL A 186 -7.11 -16.08 24.58
C VAL A 186 -8.19 -17.06 25.05
N LEU A 187 -8.72 -17.88 24.14
CA LEU A 187 -9.71 -18.91 24.47
C LEU A 187 -9.15 -19.93 25.49
N THR A 188 -7.91 -20.38 25.29
CA THR A 188 -7.25 -21.33 26.21
C THR A 188 -7.10 -20.75 27.62
N VAL A 189 -6.68 -19.48 27.73
CA VAL A 189 -6.60 -18.76 29.01
C VAL A 189 -7.98 -18.63 29.65
N ALA A 190 -9.00 -18.28 28.88
CA ALA A 190 -10.38 -18.17 29.38
C ALA A 190 -10.95 -19.52 29.85
N GLN A 191 -10.58 -20.63 29.21
CA GLN A 191 -10.94 -21.99 29.63
C GLN A 191 -10.25 -22.36 30.96
N ARG A 192 -8.98 -21.98 31.12
CA ARG A 192 -8.15 -22.26 32.30
C ARG A 192 -8.45 -21.38 33.50
N ALA A 193 -9.03 -20.20 33.29
CA ALA A 193 -9.38 -19.23 34.34
C ALA A 193 -10.27 -19.80 35.48
N ARG A 194 -10.94 -20.94 35.27
CA ARG A 194 -11.72 -21.62 36.30
C ARG A 194 -10.87 -22.40 37.31
N TYR A 195 -9.71 -22.89 36.92
CA TYR A 195 -8.91 -23.83 37.71
C TYR A 195 -7.43 -23.45 37.85
N ALA A 196 -6.94 -22.48 37.08
CA ALA A 196 -5.60 -21.94 37.22
C ALA A 196 -5.56 -20.91 38.37
N PRO A 197 -4.81 -21.16 39.46
CA PRO A 197 -4.63 -20.17 40.51
C PRO A 197 -3.68 -19.04 40.04
N LEU A 198 -3.82 -17.86 40.62
CA LEU A 198 -2.82 -16.81 40.58
C LEU A 198 -1.91 -16.98 41.79
N VAL A 199 -0.60 -17.11 41.61
CA VAL A 199 0.38 -17.21 42.70
C VAL A 199 1.41 -16.10 42.59
N ALA A 200 1.52 -15.27 43.61
CA ALA A 200 2.48 -14.19 43.70
C ALA A 200 3.24 -14.23 45.02
N LEU A 201 4.53 -13.90 44.97
CA LEU A 201 5.35 -13.63 46.14
C LEU A 201 5.29 -12.13 46.41
N LYS A 202 4.97 -11.75 47.65
CA LYS A 202 4.93 -10.36 48.09
C LYS A 202 5.88 -10.18 49.27
N ALA A 203 6.72 -9.15 49.21
CA ALA A 203 7.54 -8.71 50.31
C ALA A 203 7.28 -7.22 50.57
N ASP A 204 6.99 -6.86 51.81
CA ASP A 204 6.80 -5.47 52.23
C ASP A 204 7.78 -5.17 53.37
N LEU A 205 8.43 -4.01 53.31
CA LEU A 205 9.27 -3.43 54.36
C LEU A 205 8.72 -2.04 54.66
N ASN A 206 8.24 -1.82 55.88
CA ASN A 206 7.64 -0.57 56.31
C ASN A 206 8.36 -0.05 57.55
N GLN A 207 8.67 1.24 57.56
CA GLN A 207 9.34 1.91 58.67
C GLN A 207 8.49 3.09 59.13
N VAL A 208 8.16 3.14 60.42
CA VAL A 208 7.47 4.28 61.02
C VAL A 208 8.50 5.38 61.28
N LEU A 209 8.40 6.49 60.54
CA LEU A 209 9.40 7.56 60.56
C LEU A 209 9.16 8.60 61.67
N ALA A 210 7.94 8.70 62.18
CA ALA A 210 7.59 9.55 63.31
C ALA A 210 6.37 8.96 64.04
N LYS A 211 6.49 8.79 65.35
CA LYS A 211 5.38 8.55 66.28
C LYS A 211 5.15 9.86 67.04
N ASP A 212 3.94 10.40 66.97
CA ASP A 212 3.56 11.58 67.75
C ASP A 212 2.92 11.09 69.05
N ASP A 213 3.62 11.29 70.17
CA ASP A 213 3.24 10.77 71.50
C ASP A 213 2.39 11.77 72.30
N THR A 214 1.85 12.79 71.63
CA THR A 214 1.14 13.93 72.25
C THR A 214 -0.23 13.58 72.88
N GLY A 215 -0.57 12.30 73.02
CA GLY A 215 -1.77 11.82 73.71
C GLY A 215 -1.56 10.57 74.59
N GLY A 216 -0.31 10.15 74.82
CA GLY A 216 0.02 8.99 75.66
C GLY A 216 -0.19 9.27 77.15
N LEU A 217 -0.77 8.32 77.88
CA LEU A 217 -0.80 8.35 79.35
C LEU A 217 0.64 8.22 79.86
N ASP A 218 1.18 9.25 80.50
CA ASP A 218 2.47 9.20 81.20
C ASP A 218 2.36 8.22 82.38
N LEU A 219 2.77 6.98 82.14
CA LEU A 219 2.69 5.87 83.09
C LEU A 219 3.94 5.76 83.98
N GLY A 220 4.88 6.72 83.93
CA GLY A 220 6.10 6.69 84.74
C GLY A 220 6.89 5.38 84.64
N ASP A 221 7.47 4.93 85.76
CA ASP A 221 8.34 3.75 85.92
C ASP A 221 7.70 2.39 85.51
N ILE A 222 6.40 2.40 85.18
CA ILE A 222 5.66 1.23 84.66
C ILE A 222 5.72 1.17 83.12
N GLY A 223 6.04 2.28 82.44
CA GLY A 223 6.21 2.36 80.99
C GLY A 223 7.44 1.62 80.47
N ASP A 224 8.52 1.57 81.27
CA ASP A 224 9.74 0.80 80.99
C ASP A 224 9.54 -0.73 81.05
N LEU A 225 8.40 -1.19 81.60
CA LEU A 225 7.99 -2.60 81.57
C LEU A 225 7.23 -2.97 80.29
N ILE A 226 6.92 -1.99 79.43
CA ILE A 226 6.23 -2.18 78.15
C ILE A 226 7.31 -2.19 77.05
N PRO A 227 7.52 -3.32 76.34
CA PRO A 227 8.54 -3.39 75.29
C PRO A 227 8.27 -2.35 74.21
N GLU A 228 9.28 -1.54 73.88
CA GLU A 228 9.25 -0.63 72.73
C GLU A 228 9.18 -1.48 71.45
N PHE A 229 8.09 -1.36 70.69
CA PHE A 229 7.92 -2.10 69.45
C PHE A 229 8.79 -1.48 68.36
N ASP A 230 9.64 -2.30 67.73
CA ASP A 230 10.48 -1.93 66.59
C ASP A 230 9.67 -1.19 65.52
N ASP A 231 10.15 -0.01 65.12
CA ASP A 231 9.53 0.84 64.10
C ASP A 231 9.67 0.27 62.69
N THR A 232 10.48 -0.78 62.52
CA THR A 232 10.68 -1.48 61.25
C THR A 232 9.88 -2.79 61.24
N SER A 233 8.88 -2.87 60.37
CA SER A 233 8.14 -4.10 60.10
C SER A 233 8.47 -4.62 58.71
N TRP A 234 8.76 -5.91 58.60
CA TRP A 234 8.93 -6.59 57.33
C TRP A 234 8.07 -7.84 57.28
N GLN A 235 7.50 -8.13 56.11
CA GLN A 235 6.72 -9.34 55.86
C GLN A 235 7.08 -9.89 54.49
N VAL A 236 7.22 -11.21 54.40
CA VAL A 236 7.35 -11.94 53.14
C VAL A 236 6.29 -13.03 53.14
N GLY A 237 5.48 -13.10 52.09
CA GLY A 237 4.40 -14.07 52.00
C GLY A 237 4.11 -14.48 50.56
N VAL A 238 3.60 -15.70 50.40
CA VAL A 238 3.06 -16.19 49.13
C VAL A 238 1.55 -16.02 49.16
N GLN A 239 1.00 -15.30 48.18
CA GLN A 239 -0.42 -15.14 48.00
C GLN A 239 -0.88 -16.00 46.82
N ALA A 240 -1.83 -16.90 47.08
CA ALA A 240 -2.51 -17.68 46.06
C ALA A 240 -4.00 -17.31 45.99
N GLY A 241 -4.51 -17.03 44.79
CA GLY A 241 -5.92 -16.69 44.55
C GLY A 241 -6.54 -17.57 43.48
N LEU A 242 -7.63 -18.25 43.81
CA LEU A 242 -8.43 -19.04 42.86
C LEU A 242 -9.91 -18.62 42.97
N PRO A 243 -10.49 -17.98 41.93
CA PRO A 243 -11.89 -17.59 41.97
C PRO A 243 -12.80 -18.81 41.79
N LEU A 244 -13.49 -19.22 42.86
CA LEU A 244 -14.36 -20.41 42.84
C LEU A 244 -15.72 -20.14 42.18
N VAL A 245 -16.29 -18.95 42.40
CA VAL A 245 -17.60 -18.54 41.88
C VAL A 245 -17.49 -17.12 41.32
N THR A 246 -17.74 -16.97 40.01
CA THR A 246 -17.64 -15.68 39.31
C THR A 246 -18.97 -15.20 38.73
N GLY A 247 -20.11 -15.72 39.20
CA GLY A 247 -21.44 -15.32 38.71
C GLY A 247 -21.67 -15.52 37.20
N GLY A 248 -20.95 -16.45 36.56
CA GLY A 248 -21.03 -16.68 35.11
C GLY A 248 -20.04 -15.89 34.25
N ALA A 249 -19.28 -14.95 34.83
CA ALA A 249 -18.31 -14.13 34.08
C ALA A 249 -17.30 -14.98 33.26
N ASN A 250 -16.67 -15.99 33.88
CA ASN A 250 -15.73 -16.88 33.17
C ASN A 250 -16.39 -17.66 32.02
N LYS A 251 -17.67 -18.04 32.16
CA LYS A 251 -18.43 -18.72 31.10
C LYS A 251 -18.69 -17.76 29.94
N ALA A 252 -19.14 -16.54 30.24
CA ALA A 252 -19.39 -15.51 29.23
C ALA A 252 -18.10 -15.15 28.47
N GLN A 253 -16.99 -14.98 29.18
CA GLN A 253 -15.70 -14.67 28.56
C GLN A 253 -15.20 -15.80 27.63
N ARG A 254 -15.38 -17.06 28.03
CA ARG A 254 -15.05 -18.21 27.18
C ARG A 254 -15.91 -18.24 25.92
N ILE A 255 -17.21 -18.05 26.04
CA ILE A 255 -18.13 -18.02 24.90
C ILE A 255 -17.74 -16.89 23.96
N LYS A 256 -17.53 -15.67 24.48
CA LYS A 256 -17.06 -14.53 23.69
C LYS A 256 -15.77 -14.85 22.94
N ALA A 257 -14.75 -15.38 23.62
CA ALA A 257 -13.47 -15.71 22.99
C ALA A 257 -13.60 -16.79 21.91
N GLN A 258 -14.54 -17.73 22.08
CA GLN A 258 -14.85 -18.77 21.09
C GLN A 258 -15.54 -18.20 19.85
N GLU A 259 -16.53 -17.31 20.02
CA GLU A 259 -17.20 -16.64 18.90
C GLU A 259 -16.24 -15.73 18.13
N GLU A 260 -15.37 -15.00 18.82
CA GLU A 260 -14.32 -14.19 18.19
C GLU A 260 -13.33 -15.05 17.38
N LEU A 261 -12.97 -16.24 17.88
CA LEU A 261 -12.14 -17.17 17.14
C LEU A 261 -12.85 -17.69 15.88
N PHE A 262 -14.13 -18.04 15.99
CA PHE A 262 -14.94 -18.49 14.86
C PHE A 262 -15.09 -17.39 13.79
N ALA A 263 -15.28 -16.15 14.21
CA ALA A 263 -15.32 -14.99 13.31
C ALA A 263 -13.99 -14.84 12.55
N LEU A 264 -12.84 -14.88 13.24
CA LEU A 264 -11.52 -14.79 12.58
C LEU A 264 -11.26 -15.95 11.60
N GLN A 265 -11.70 -17.16 11.92
CA GLN A 265 -11.60 -18.30 11.00
C GLN A 265 -12.44 -18.09 9.74
N THR A 266 -13.65 -17.52 9.89
CA THR A 266 -14.51 -17.16 8.76
C THR A 266 -13.88 -16.05 7.92
N ASP A 267 -13.32 -15.04 8.56
CA ASP A 267 -12.60 -13.95 7.89
C ASP A 267 -11.39 -14.47 7.11
N SER A 268 -10.67 -15.46 7.63
CA SER A 268 -9.56 -16.13 6.95
C SER A 268 -10.01 -16.87 5.68
N ILE A 269 -11.17 -17.54 5.69
CA ILE A 269 -11.73 -18.18 4.48
C ILE A 269 -12.10 -17.11 3.45
N ASN A 270 -12.83 -16.07 3.87
CA ASN A 270 -13.22 -14.96 3.00
C ASN A 270 -12.00 -14.22 2.42
N ALA A 271 -10.93 -14.05 3.21
CA ALA A 271 -9.70 -13.41 2.78
C ALA A 271 -8.97 -14.23 1.71
N ARG A 272 -8.91 -15.57 1.86
CA ARG A 272 -8.32 -16.46 0.84
C ARG A 272 -9.07 -16.34 -0.49
N GLU A 273 -10.41 -16.36 -0.46
CA GLU A 273 -11.23 -16.20 -1.67
C GLU A 273 -11.01 -14.84 -2.33
N LYS A 274 -11.03 -13.75 -1.55
CA LYS A 274 -10.82 -12.38 -2.06
C LYS A 274 -9.43 -12.19 -2.65
N LEU A 275 -8.39 -12.78 -2.06
CA LEU A 275 -7.03 -12.69 -2.57
C LEU A 275 -6.85 -13.50 -3.85
N GLY A 276 -7.46 -14.68 -3.94
CA GLY A 276 -7.55 -15.44 -5.18
C GLY A 276 -8.24 -14.63 -6.27
N GLN A 277 -9.42 -14.07 -5.99
CA GLN A 277 -10.16 -13.21 -6.92
C GLN A 277 -9.35 -11.98 -7.36
N ARG A 278 -8.66 -11.30 -6.44
CA ARG A 278 -7.80 -10.14 -6.76
C ARG A 278 -6.65 -10.55 -7.68
N THR A 279 -6.01 -11.69 -7.43
CA THR A 279 -4.92 -12.20 -8.26
C THR A 279 -5.40 -12.48 -9.67
N LEU A 280 -6.54 -13.16 -9.81
CA LEU A 280 -7.14 -13.45 -11.11
C LEU A 280 -7.56 -12.17 -11.85
N ALA A 281 -8.24 -11.25 -11.17
CA ALA A 281 -8.63 -9.97 -11.78
C ALA A 281 -7.43 -9.14 -12.25
N ALA A 282 -6.32 -9.15 -11.50
CA ALA A 282 -5.08 -8.50 -11.89
C ALA A 282 -4.44 -9.17 -13.11
N LEU A 283 -4.41 -10.51 -13.15
CA LEU A 283 -3.90 -11.27 -14.29
C LEU A 283 -4.75 -11.05 -15.55
N ASP A 284 -6.08 -11.03 -15.42
CA ASP A 284 -7.01 -10.74 -16.50
C ASP A 284 -6.76 -9.36 -17.11
N ALA A 285 -6.60 -8.35 -16.25
CA ALA A 285 -6.29 -6.98 -16.66
C ALA A 285 -4.94 -6.92 -17.40
N ALA A 286 -3.88 -7.50 -16.82
CA ALA A 286 -2.55 -7.53 -17.41
C ALA A 286 -2.51 -8.26 -18.75
N THR A 287 -3.23 -9.38 -18.89
CA THR A 287 -3.32 -10.14 -20.14
C THR A 287 -4.04 -9.33 -21.23
N ALA A 288 -5.12 -8.63 -20.85
CA ALA A 288 -5.87 -7.77 -21.75
C ALA A 288 -5.05 -6.55 -22.19
N SER A 289 -4.35 -5.88 -21.28
CA SER A 289 -3.50 -4.73 -21.60
C SER A 289 -2.29 -5.14 -22.43
N TRP A 290 -1.66 -6.28 -22.17
CA TRP A 290 -0.61 -6.86 -23.01
C TRP A 290 -1.04 -7.02 -24.47
N SER A 291 -2.15 -7.71 -24.69
CA SER A 291 -2.72 -7.93 -26.03
C SER A 291 -3.10 -6.61 -26.71
N THR A 292 -3.56 -5.65 -25.91
CA THR A 292 -4.00 -4.33 -26.40
C THR A 292 -2.84 -3.51 -26.94
N ILE A 293 -1.61 -3.64 -26.42
CA ILE A 293 -0.44 -2.86 -26.91
C ILE A 293 -0.30 -2.98 -28.43
N SER A 294 -0.18 -4.21 -28.95
CA SER A 294 0.02 -4.45 -30.38
C SER A 294 -1.16 -3.97 -31.24
N LEU A 295 -2.39 -4.10 -30.73
CA LEU A 295 -3.61 -3.68 -31.43
C LEU A 295 -3.73 -2.15 -31.49
N ARG A 296 -3.31 -1.44 -30.43
CA ARG A 296 -3.30 0.02 -30.39
C ARG A 296 -2.21 0.58 -31.29
N GLU A 297 -1.03 -0.04 -31.30
CA GLU A 297 0.07 0.32 -32.20
C GLU A 297 -0.37 0.21 -33.68
N GLN A 298 -0.96 -0.92 -34.08
CA GLN A 298 -1.50 -1.10 -35.43
C GLN A 298 -2.57 -0.04 -35.79
N ALA A 299 -3.45 0.29 -34.84
CA ALA A 299 -4.47 1.32 -35.04
C ALA A 299 -3.87 2.72 -35.18
N ALA A 300 -2.82 3.05 -34.42
CA ALA A 300 -2.08 4.31 -34.53
C ALA A 300 -1.39 4.42 -35.89
N ASP A 301 -0.65 3.38 -36.31
CA ASP A 301 0.03 3.32 -37.61
C ASP A 301 -0.95 3.52 -38.79
N ALA A 302 -2.08 2.81 -38.78
CA ALA A 302 -3.08 2.92 -39.83
C ALA A 302 -3.73 4.31 -39.86
N SER A 303 -3.99 4.89 -38.67
CA SER A 303 -4.57 6.24 -38.56
C SER A 303 -3.59 7.32 -39.02
N ALA A 304 -2.30 7.18 -38.68
CA ALA A 304 -1.24 8.10 -39.08
C ALA A 304 -1.05 8.11 -40.61
N ARG A 305 -1.00 6.93 -41.25
CA ARG A 305 -0.93 6.84 -42.73
C ARG A 305 -2.14 7.46 -43.41
N THR A 306 -3.32 7.28 -42.84
CA THR A 306 -4.55 7.89 -43.37
C THR A 306 -4.52 9.41 -43.24
N GLN A 307 -4.02 9.93 -42.11
CA GLN A 307 -3.82 11.36 -41.90
C GLN A 307 -2.86 11.97 -42.91
N GLU A 308 -1.75 11.29 -43.21
CA GLU A 308 -0.79 11.74 -44.22
C GLU A 308 -1.44 11.86 -45.61
N LEU A 309 -2.15 10.82 -46.06
CA LEU A 309 -2.81 10.80 -47.36
C LEU A 309 -3.90 11.88 -47.49
N VAL A 310 -4.72 12.05 -46.45
CA VAL A 310 -5.81 13.06 -46.45
C VAL A 310 -5.24 14.48 -46.35
N ARG A 311 -4.15 14.68 -45.60
CA ARG A 311 -3.45 15.97 -45.54
C ARG A 311 -2.90 16.37 -46.91
N ASP A 312 -2.29 15.43 -47.63
CA ASP A 312 -1.76 15.63 -48.96
C ASP A 312 -2.88 15.90 -50.00
N ALA A 313 -3.99 15.16 -49.92
CA ALA A 313 -5.19 15.42 -50.71
C ALA A 313 -5.78 16.81 -50.41
N TYR A 314 -5.85 17.22 -49.15
CA TYR A 314 -6.32 18.54 -48.74
C TYR A 314 -5.40 19.66 -49.27
N ALA A 315 -4.07 19.48 -49.23
CA ALA A 315 -3.12 20.44 -49.79
C ALA A 315 -3.32 20.66 -51.29
N ARG A 316 -3.74 19.62 -52.03
CA ARG A 316 -4.11 19.69 -53.45
C ARG A 316 -5.55 20.12 -53.72
N GLY A 317 -6.35 20.39 -52.68
CA GLY A 317 -7.77 20.73 -52.80
C GLY A 317 -8.68 19.55 -53.17
N ALA A 318 -8.19 18.31 -53.09
CA ALA A 318 -8.95 17.09 -53.36
C ALA A 318 -9.69 16.53 -52.13
N ALA A 319 -9.41 17.02 -50.93
CA ALA A 319 -10.13 16.70 -49.69
C ALA A 319 -10.59 17.97 -48.98
N SER A 320 -11.67 17.86 -48.18
CA SER A 320 -12.21 18.99 -47.42
C SER A 320 -11.47 19.18 -46.10
N ILE A 321 -11.56 20.38 -45.52
CA ILE A 321 -11.08 20.65 -44.15
C ILE A 321 -11.76 19.74 -43.12
N ILE A 322 -13.02 19.35 -43.35
CA ILE A 322 -13.77 18.49 -42.42
C ILE A 322 -13.17 17.09 -42.41
N ASP A 323 -12.88 16.53 -43.59
CA ASP A 323 -12.25 15.22 -43.71
C ASP A 323 -10.87 15.21 -43.06
N LEU A 324 -10.08 16.29 -43.25
CA LEU A 324 -8.78 16.42 -42.61
C LEU A 324 -8.90 16.50 -41.08
N LEU A 325 -9.83 17.29 -40.55
CA LEU A 325 -10.03 17.41 -39.11
C LEU A 325 -10.51 16.11 -38.47
N ASP A 326 -11.42 15.38 -39.11
CA ASP A 326 -11.90 14.09 -38.62
C ASP A 326 -10.75 13.08 -38.51
N VAL A 327 -9.96 12.96 -39.58
CA VAL A 327 -8.81 12.05 -39.59
C VAL A 327 -7.71 12.50 -38.63
N GLN A 328 -7.48 13.80 -38.45
CA GLN A 328 -6.53 14.30 -37.44
C GLN A 328 -6.96 13.95 -36.02
N ASN A 329 -8.24 14.14 -35.68
CA ASN A 329 -8.78 13.76 -34.38
C ASN A 329 -8.68 12.24 -34.16
N LYS A 330 -8.94 11.45 -35.21
CA LYS A 330 -8.79 9.99 -35.14
C LYS A 330 -7.33 9.59 -34.92
N ALA A 331 -6.39 10.11 -35.70
CA ALA A 331 -4.96 9.85 -35.56
C ALA A 331 -4.45 10.20 -34.16
N LEU A 332 -4.79 11.40 -33.66
CA LEU A 332 -4.45 11.84 -32.32
C LEU A 332 -4.97 10.88 -31.24
N SER A 333 -6.24 10.49 -31.31
CA SER A 333 -6.82 9.57 -30.32
C SER A 333 -6.20 8.16 -30.37
N SER A 334 -5.87 7.67 -31.56
CA SER A 334 -5.22 6.37 -31.74
C SER A 334 -3.77 6.39 -31.24
N GLU A 335 -3.03 7.45 -31.53
CA GLU A 335 -1.64 7.64 -31.06
C GLU A 335 -1.59 7.74 -29.54
N LEU A 336 -2.47 8.54 -28.93
CA LEU A 336 -2.59 8.61 -27.47
C LEU A 336 -2.84 7.21 -26.88
N ALA A 337 -3.78 6.45 -27.44
CA ALA A 337 -4.09 5.12 -26.94
C ALA A 337 -2.93 4.11 -27.12
N ALA A 338 -2.10 4.25 -28.16
CA ALA A 338 -0.92 3.42 -28.37
C ALA A 338 0.18 3.74 -27.36
N VAL A 339 0.49 5.02 -27.17
CA VAL A 339 1.56 5.44 -26.27
C VAL A 339 1.21 5.17 -24.81
N THR A 340 -0.07 5.25 -24.42
CA THR A 340 -0.47 4.91 -23.04
C THR A 340 -0.55 3.40 -22.77
N ALA A 341 -0.77 2.56 -23.80
CA ALA A 341 -1.00 1.13 -23.62
C ALA A 341 0.17 0.41 -22.92
N VAL A 342 1.41 0.81 -23.19
CA VAL A 342 2.59 0.25 -22.52
C VAL A 342 2.58 0.58 -21.02
N TYR A 343 2.24 1.83 -20.66
CA TYR A 343 2.14 2.23 -19.27
C TYR A 343 0.95 1.56 -18.55
N ASP A 344 -0.17 1.37 -19.24
CA ASP A 344 -1.33 0.62 -18.73
C ASP A 344 -0.93 -0.82 -18.38
N PHE A 345 -0.21 -1.49 -19.28
CA PHE A 345 0.29 -2.84 -19.02
C PHE A 345 1.26 -2.90 -17.83
N LEU A 346 2.20 -1.96 -17.73
CA LEU A 346 3.15 -1.93 -16.60
C LEU A 346 2.45 -1.66 -15.26
N ASP A 347 1.41 -0.81 -15.26
CA ASP A 347 0.56 -0.57 -14.09
C ASP A 347 -0.23 -1.83 -13.69
N ASP A 348 -0.84 -2.52 -14.65
CA ASP A 348 -1.57 -3.77 -14.42
C ASP A 348 -0.63 -4.89 -13.93
N TRP A 349 0.57 -5.00 -14.51
CA TRP A 349 1.58 -5.97 -14.10
C TRP A 349 2.07 -5.71 -12.68
N ALA A 350 2.23 -4.44 -12.29
CA ALA A 350 2.57 -4.08 -10.92
C ALA A 350 1.47 -4.49 -9.91
N GLU A 351 0.20 -4.51 -10.32
CA GLU A 351 -0.88 -5.03 -9.49
C GLU A 351 -0.84 -6.57 -9.38
N VAL A 352 -0.44 -7.29 -10.44
CA VAL A 352 -0.14 -8.74 -10.36
C VAL A 352 0.98 -8.99 -9.34
N GLN A 353 2.09 -8.25 -9.46
CA GLN A 353 3.22 -8.36 -8.53
C GLN A 353 2.82 -8.00 -7.09
N ARG A 354 1.92 -7.03 -6.89
CA ARG A 354 1.35 -6.73 -5.57
C ARG A 354 0.51 -7.88 -5.02
N ALA A 355 -0.32 -8.50 -5.86
CA ALA A 355 -1.21 -9.59 -5.45
C ALA A 355 -0.41 -10.82 -4.98
N VAL A 356 0.67 -11.16 -5.69
CA VAL A 356 1.50 -12.35 -5.39
C VAL A 356 2.64 -12.08 -4.41
N ALA A 357 2.72 -10.86 -3.85
CA ALA A 357 3.87 -10.39 -3.06
C ALA A 357 5.22 -10.60 -3.78
N GLY A 358 5.22 -10.35 -5.10
CA GLY A 358 6.31 -10.64 -6.03
C GLY A 358 7.34 -9.51 -6.21
N PHE A 359 7.06 -8.30 -5.68
CA PHE A 359 8.03 -7.21 -5.74
C PHE A 359 9.38 -7.63 -5.12
N PRO A 360 10.52 -7.35 -5.79
CA PRO A 360 11.83 -7.63 -5.25
C PRO A 360 11.99 -7.00 -3.86
N GLN A 361 12.25 -7.83 -2.85
CA GLN A 361 12.50 -7.31 -1.51
C GLN A 361 13.85 -6.60 -1.51
N THR A 362 13.83 -5.26 -1.56
CA THR A 362 15.00 -4.46 -1.27
C THR A 362 15.32 -4.57 0.22
N GLU A 363 16.23 -5.48 0.57
CA GLU A 363 16.81 -5.59 1.92
C GLU A 363 17.53 -4.29 2.36
N SER A 364 17.79 -3.35 1.45
CA SER A 364 18.76 -2.26 1.64
C SER A 364 18.21 -0.89 2.09
N LEU A 365 16.91 -0.70 2.36
CA LEU A 365 16.37 0.60 2.81
C LEU A 365 16.36 0.82 4.33
N ASP A 366 16.88 -0.14 5.09
CA ASP A 366 17.11 -0.04 6.53
C ASP A 366 17.98 1.17 6.98
N PRO A 367 18.96 1.69 6.20
CA PRO A 367 19.77 2.84 6.59
C PRO A 367 18.99 4.16 6.67
N VAL A 368 18.07 4.41 5.73
CA VAL A 368 17.27 5.65 5.68
C VAL A 368 16.24 5.67 6.80
N TYR A 369 15.66 4.51 7.12
CA TYR A 369 14.76 4.35 8.28
C TYR A 369 15.48 4.60 9.62
N ARG A 370 16.75 4.18 9.74
CA ARG A 370 17.57 4.42 10.94
C ARG A 370 17.94 5.90 11.14
N GLN A 371 17.95 6.70 10.07
CA GLN A 371 18.21 8.15 10.11
C GLN A 371 16.98 8.98 10.45
N LEU A 372 15.78 8.54 10.05
CA LEU A 372 14.52 9.29 10.25
C LEU A 372 13.83 9.00 11.58
N MET A 373 14.16 7.91 12.27
CA MET A 373 13.80 7.68 13.67
C MET A 373 15.07 7.56 14.52
N PRO A 374 15.45 8.56 15.34
CA PRO A 374 16.32 8.27 16.46
C PRO A 374 15.54 7.33 17.38
N LEU A 375 15.92 6.06 17.40
CA LEU A 375 15.52 5.16 18.47
C LEU A 375 15.81 5.88 19.79
N PRO A 376 14.86 6.00 20.74
CA PRO A 376 15.20 6.45 22.08
C PRO A 376 16.28 5.50 22.59
N ASP A 377 17.42 6.06 22.97
CA ASP A 377 18.64 5.36 23.37
C ASP A 377 18.31 4.04 24.08
N GLY A 378 18.77 2.95 23.48
CA GLY A 378 18.69 1.59 24.01
C GLY A 378 19.50 1.45 25.29
N ARG A 379 19.05 2.07 26.37
CA ARG A 379 19.44 1.68 27.73
C ARG A 379 18.64 0.44 28.11
N GLY A 380 19.22 -0.69 27.73
CA GLY A 380 19.30 -1.90 28.55
C GLY A 380 18.00 -2.48 29.06
N LEU A 381 17.45 -3.44 28.31
CA LEU A 381 16.73 -4.58 28.89
C LEU A 381 17.33 -5.88 28.34
N ASP A 382 18.66 -6.02 28.45
CA ASP A 382 19.33 -7.31 28.50
C ASP A 382 19.73 -7.57 29.97
N GLN A 383 18.82 -8.27 30.65
CA GLN A 383 18.95 -9.32 31.70
C GLN A 383 20.05 -9.28 32.79
N PRO A 384 19.85 -9.96 33.94
CA PRO A 384 18.73 -10.83 34.32
C PRO A 384 17.75 -10.26 35.35
#